data_AF-A0A811Q5P1-F1
#
_entry.id   AF-A0A811Q5P1-F1
#
_cell.length_a   1.000
_cell.length_b   1.000
_cell.length_c   1.000
_cell.angle_alpha   90.00
_cell.angle_beta   90.00
_cell.angle_gamma   90.00
#
_symmetry.space_group_name_H-M   'P 1'
#
loop_
_entity.id
_entity.type
_entity.pdbx_description
1 polymer ?
#
loop_
_entity_poly.entity_id
_entity_poly.type
_entity_poly.pdbx_seq_one_letter_code
_entity_poly.pdbx_strand_id
1 'polypeptide(L)'
;MASPMPTKAAMASSSSAPARALLDGGRVRVLAIDGCGGTGAEDALLAAAALARLEARLRDHKGDTDARVADFFDLSAGAGAGGVLAAMLFLRGVNGRPWYTADEALAFVAGSVCGGKKGGWGGRRGPRWAKPARTSG
;
A
#
# COMPACT_ATOMS: atom_id res chain seq x y z
N MET A 1 24.09 -34.58 54.38
CA MET A 1 23.86 -33.37 53.58
C MET A 1 23.58 -33.79 52.15
N ALA A 2 22.33 -33.69 51.70
CA ALA A 2 21.96 -33.90 50.31
C ALA A 2 21.01 -32.74 49.93
N SER A 3 21.49 -31.84 49.06
CA SER A 3 20.70 -30.73 48.53
C SER A 3 19.72 -31.27 47.47
N PRO A 4 18.42 -30.93 47.50
CA PRO A 4 17.52 -31.29 46.42
C PRO A 4 17.73 -30.39 45.20
N MET A 5 17.64 -31.00 44.02
CA MET A 5 17.75 -30.36 42.70
C MET A 5 16.58 -29.41 42.41
N PRO A 6 16.78 -28.37 41.58
CA PRO A 6 15.71 -27.47 41.18
C PRO A 6 14.70 -28.15 40.25
N THR A 7 13.42 -27.93 40.56
CA THR A 7 12.26 -28.37 39.81
C THR A 7 12.22 -27.81 38.38
N LYS A 8 11.92 -28.72 37.44
CA LYS A 8 11.68 -28.50 36.01
C LYS A 8 10.83 -27.26 35.75
N ALA A 9 11.43 -26.22 35.19
CA ALA A 9 10.73 -25.05 34.69
C ALA A 9 9.74 -25.46 33.59
N ALA A 10 8.46 -25.14 33.78
CA ALA A 10 7.45 -25.24 32.76
C ALA A 10 7.82 -24.29 31.61
N MET A 11 8.30 -24.85 30.50
CA MET A 11 8.43 -24.10 29.26
C MET A 11 7.02 -23.90 28.68
N ALA A 12 6.38 -22.80 29.05
CA ALA A 12 5.29 -22.26 28.27
C ALA A 12 5.87 -21.93 26.89
N SER A 13 5.49 -22.71 25.88
CA SER A 13 5.81 -22.40 24.50
C SER A 13 5.06 -21.12 24.13
N SER A 14 5.72 -19.98 24.23
CA SER A 14 5.25 -18.73 23.62
C SER A 14 5.37 -18.90 22.10
N SER A 15 4.42 -19.62 21.50
CA SER A 15 4.15 -19.48 20.08
C SER A 15 3.55 -18.10 19.88
N SER A 16 4.40 -17.07 19.85
CA SER A 16 4.05 -15.72 19.41
C SER A 16 3.84 -15.76 17.90
N ALA A 17 2.78 -16.46 17.47
CA ALA A 17 2.22 -16.20 16.16
C ALA A 17 1.58 -14.81 16.26
N PRO A 18 1.94 -13.85 15.40
CA PRO A 18 1.35 -12.50 15.40
C PRO A 18 -0.18 -12.54 15.24
N ALA A 19 -0.71 -13.67 14.76
CA ALA A 19 -2.12 -13.95 14.70
C ALA A 19 -2.82 -13.90 16.06
N ARG A 20 -2.21 -14.37 17.17
CA ARG A 20 -2.92 -14.41 18.46
C ARG A 20 -3.12 -13.03 19.07
N ALA A 21 -2.15 -12.13 18.95
CA ALA A 21 -2.30 -10.74 19.38
C ALA A 21 -3.32 -9.95 18.53
N LEU A 22 -3.52 -10.36 17.27
CA LEU A 22 -4.57 -9.81 16.40
C LEU A 22 -5.97 -10.34 16.77
N LEU A 23 -6.05 -11.50 17.41
CA LEU A 23 -7.27 -12.26 17.68
C LEU A 23 -7.75 -12.18 19.14
N ASP A 24 -7.22 -11.23 19.93
CA ASP A 24 -7.70 -10.89 21.29
C ASP A 24 -9.09 -10.20 21.25
N GLY A 25 -10.04 -10.77 20.49
CA GLY A 25 -11.43 -10.33 20.36
C GLY A 25 -11.75 -9.35 19.22
N GLY A 26 -10.77 -8.99 18.39
CA GLY A 26 -10.92 -8.03 17.29
C GLY A 26 -11.41 -8.63 15.96
N ARG A 27 -12.02 -7.79 15.10
CA ARG A 27 -12.30 -8.12 13.69
C ARG A 27 -11.10 -7.80 12.82
N VAL A 28 -10.63 -8.76 12.03
CA VAL A 28 -9.59 -8.55 11.01
C VAL A 28 -10.23 -8.02 9.73
N ARG A 29 -9.64 -6.98 9.15
CA ARG A 29 -10.12 -6.33 7.93
C ARG A 29 -9.12 -6.59 6.81
N VAL A 30 -9.58 -7.27 5.77
CA VAL A 30 -8.76 -7.67 4.61
C VAL A 30 -9.22 -6.90 3.38
N LEU A 31 -8.26 -6.33 2.65
CA LEU A 31 -8.48 -5.70 1.35
C LEU A 31 -7.91 -6.60 0.25
N ALA A 32 -8.77 -7.17 -0.58
CA ALA A 32 -8.35 -7.90 -1.78
C ALA A 32 -8.59 -7.03 -3.02
N ILE A 33 -7.55 -6.80 -3.81
CA ILE A 33 -7.59 -5.99 -5.03
C ILE A 33 -7.34 -6.90 -6.22
N ASP A 34 -8.40 -7.14 -6.99
CA ASP A 34 -8.27 -7.76 -8.29
C ASP A 34 -8.02 -6.68 -9.34
N GLY A 35 -6.83 -6.70 -9.94
CA GLY A 35 -6.48 -5.85 -11.08
C GLY A 35 -6.24 -6.67 -12.33
N CYS A 36 -6.75 -7.90 -12.40
CA CYS A 36 -6.61 -8.79 -13.54
C CYS A 36 -7.98 -9.05 -14.15
N GLY A 37 -8.31 -8.27 -15.18
CA GLY A 37 -9.40 -8.60 -16.09
C GLY A 37 -8.98 -8.24 -17.52
N GLY A 38 -9.14 -9.20 -18.42
CA GLY A 38 -9.13 -8.96 -19.86
C GLY A 38 -7.86 -8.40 -20.52
N THR A 39 -7.96 -8.21 -21.83
CA THR A 39 -6.91 -7.82 -22.78
C THR A 39 -6.38 -6.38 -22.62
N GLY A 40 -6.64 -5.71 -21.50
CA GLY A 40 -6.36 -4.28 -21.32
C GLY A 40 -6.13 -3.85 -19.88
N ALA A 41 -5.84 -2.56 -19.70
CA ALA A 41 -5.55 -1.97 -18.38
C ALA A 41 -6.77 -1.26 -17.75
N GLU A 42 -7.97 -1.51 -18.27
CA GLU A 42 -9.23 -0.90 -17.83
C GLU A 42 -9.65 -1.39 -16.44
N ASP A 43 -9.48 -2.68 -16.16
CA ASP A 43 -9.83 -3.26 -14.85
C ASP A 43 -8.94 -2.72 -13.72
N ALA A 44 -7.67 -2.48 -14.00
CA ALA A 44 -6.77 -1.81 -13.08
C ALA A 44 -7.22 -0.36 -12.78
N LEU A 45 -7.69 0.35 -13.80
CA LEU A 45 -8.20 1.72 -13.66
C LEU A 45 -9.49 1.74 -12.83
N LEU A 46 -10.40 0.80 -13.08
CA LEU A 46 -11.64 0.65 -12.31
C LEU A 46 -11.35 0.33 -10.84
N ALA A 47 -10.43 -0.61 -10.58
CA ALA A 47 -10.01 -0.95 -9.22
C ALA A 47 -9.39 0.26 -8.51
N ALA A 48 -8.51 1.01 -9.18
CA ALA A 48 -7.90 2.22 -8.61
C ALA A 48 -8.94 3.32 -8.34
N ALA A 49 -9.91 3.52 -9.23
CA ALA A 49 -10.98 4.50 -9.04
C ALA A 49 -11.91 4.12 -7.88
N ALA A 50 -12.22 2.84 -7.72
CA ALA A 50 -12.95 2.33 -6.57
C ALA A 50 -12.21 2.59 -5.26
N LEU A 51 -10.88 2.40 -5.23
CA LEU A 51 -10.04 2.67 -4.07
C LEU A 51 -9.99 4.16 -3.73
N ALA A 52 -9.89 5.05 -4.73
CA ALA A 52 -9.93 6.50 -4.52
C ALA A 52 -11.27 6.93 -3.88
N ARG A 53 -12.38 6.40 -4.40
CA ARG A 53 -13.71 6.67 -3.85
C ARG A 53 -13.88 6.09 -2.44
N LEU A 54 -13.35 4.89 -2.19
CA LEU A 54 -13.35 4.29 -0.86
C LEU A 54 -12.59 5.16 0.13
N GLU A 55 -11.40 5.63 -0.22
CA GLU A 55 -10.60 6.51 0.64
C GLU A 55 -11.34 7.80 0.96
N ALA A 56 -11.97 8.45 -0.03
CA ALA A 56 -12.79 9.63 0.20
C ALA A 56 -13.92 9.36 1.21
N ARG A 57 -14.62 8.23 1.08
CA ARG A 57 -15.67 7.84 2.03
C ARG A 57 -15.14 7.55 3.43
N LEU A 58 -13.95 6.96 3.54
CA LEU A 58 -13.31 6.70 4.82
C LEU A 58 -12.88 7.99 5.51
N ARG A 59 -12.38 8.97 4.76
CA ARG A 59 -12.07 10.32 5.27
C ARG A 59 -13.33 11.03 5.76
N ASP A 60 -14.41 11.01 4.98
CA ASP A 60 -15.71 11.58 5.37
C ASP A 60 -16.24 10.92 6.65
N HIS A 61 -16.18 9.60 6.73
CA HIS A 61 -16.70 8.84 7.87
C HIS A 61 -15.90 9.05 9.15
N LYS A 62 -14.57 9.14 9.04
CA LYS A 62 -13.67 9.36 10.19
C LYS A 62 -13.58 10.85 10.58
N GLY A 63 -13.91 11.77 9.66
CA GLY A 63 -13.67 13.20 9.83
C GLY A 63 -12.20 13.58 9.77
N ASP A 64 -11.37 12.77 9.10
CA ASP A 64 -9.92 12.94 9.02
C ASP A 64 -9.48 12.92 7.55
N THR A 65 -9.01 14.07 7.07
CA THR A 65 -8.53 14.25 5.69
C THR A 65 -7.24 13.49 5.40
N ASP A 66 -6.48 13.16 6.45
CA ASP A 66 -5.24 12.41 6.35
C ASP A 66 -5.42 10.90 6.52
N ALA A 67 -6.66 10.44 6.66
CA ALA A 67 -6.97 9.02 6.66
C ALA A 67 -6.67 8.40 5.28
N ARG A 68 -6.03 7.23 5.30
CA ARG A 68 -5.66 6.46 4.12
C ARG A 68 -6.26 5.07 4.19
N VAL A 69 -6.42 4.40 3.05
CA VAL A 69 -6.95 3.02 2.99
C VAL A 69 -6.21 2.10 3.96
N ALA A 70 -4.88 2.15 4.00
CA ALA A 70 -4.06 1.29 4.86
C ALA A 70 -4.22 1.54 6.38
N ASP A 71 -4.89 2.62 6.82
CA ASP A 71 -5.22 2.84 8.23
C ASP A 71 -6.44 2.02 8.69
N PHE A 72 -7.26 1.53 7.74
CA PHE A 72 -8.51 0.84 8.05
C PHE A 72 -8.45 -0.66 7.83
N PHE A 73 -7.44 -1.16 7.12
CA PHE A 73 -7.28 -2.57 6.77
C PHE A 73 -5.97 -3.10 7.33
N ASP A 74 -6.04 -4.28 7.95
CA ASP A 74 -4.87 -4.92 8.58
C ASP A 74 -4.00 -5.61 7.53
N LEU A 75 -4.62 -6.12 6.47
CA LEU A 75 -3.99 -6.88 5.41
C LEU A 75 -4.48 -6.41 4.04
N SER A 76 -3.56 -6.39 3.07
CA SER A 76 -3.91 -6.28 1.66
C SER A 76 -3.32 -7.42 0.84
N ALA A 77 -4.07 -7.81 -0.19
CA ALA A 77 -3.67 -8.79 -1.18
C ALA A 77 -4.08 -8.30 -2.56
N GLY A 78 -3.29 -8.65 -3.57
CA GLY A 78 -3.64 -8.36 -4.96
C GLY A 78 -2.73 -9.09 -5.93
N ALA A 79 -3.22 -9.28 -7.15
CA ALA A 79 -2.48 -9.91 -8.25
C ALA A 79 -2.36 -8.95 -9.44
N GLY A 80 -1.26 -9.04 -10.18
CA GLY A 80 -0.99 -8.15 -11.33
C GLY A 80 -0.99 -6.67 -10.93
N ALA A 81 -1.77 -5.85 -11.63
CA ALA A 81 -1.92 -4.43 -11.31
C ALA A 81 -2.53 -4.20 -9.91
N GLY A 82 -3.38 -5.12 -9.43
CA GLY A 82 -3.92 -5.08 -8.08
C GLY A 82 -2.85 -5.26 -7.00
N GLY A 83 -1.81 -6.04 -7.29
CA GLY A 83 -0.64 -6.18 -6.40
C GLY A 83 0.20 -4.90 -6.33
N VAL A 84 0.34 -4.18 -7.46
CA VAL A 84 1.00 -2.87 -7.48
C VAL A 84 0.20 -1.85 -6.67
N LEU A 85 -1.13 -1.81 -6.85
CA LEU A 85 -2.02 -0.94 -6.07
C LEU A 85 -1.95 -1.26 -4.57
N ALA A 86 -1.97 -2.55 -4.20
CA ALA A 86 -1.81 -2.98 -2.81
C ALA A 86 -0.49 -2.49 -2.22
N ALA A 87 0.62 -2.65 -2.95
CA ALA A 87 1.93 -2.19 -2.53
C ALA A 87 1.98 -0.66 -2.36
N MET A 88 1.43 0.11 -3.31
CA MET A 88 1.40 1.57 -3.21
C MET A 88 0.62 2.05 -1.98
N LEU A 89 -0.57 1.49 -1.73
CA LEU A 89 -1.43 1.90 -0.62
C LEU A 89 -0.83 1.53 0.75
N PHE A 90 -0.10 0.43 0.85
CA PHE A 90 0.46 -0.07 2.11
C PHE A 90 1.93 0.29 2.31
N LEU A 91 2.56 1.01 1.37
CA LEU A 91 3.94 1.45 1.53
C LEU A 91 4.02 2.49 2.65
N ARG A 92 4.63 2.12 3.78
CA ARG A 92 4.79 3.00 4.94
C ARG A 92 6.11 3.75 4.88
N GLY A 93 6.05 5.04 5.20
CA GLY A 93 7.20 5.90 5.36
C GLY A 93 7.91 5.77 6.69
N VAL A 94 8.95 6.58 6.87
CA VAL A 94 9.72 6.71 8.11
C VAL A 94 8.82 7.06 9.31
N ASN A 95 7.74 7.81 9.08
CA ASN A 95 6.78 8.19 10.11
C ASN A 95 5.72 7.12 10.38
N GLY A 96 5.86 5.93 9.78
CA GLY A 96 4.87 4.85 9.86
C GLY A 96 3.55 5.14 9.14
N ARG A 97 3.44 6.24 8.39
CA ARG A 97 2.23 6.58 7.61
C ARG A 97 2.34 6.09 6.17
N PRO A 98 1.21 5.73 5.52
CA PRO A 98 1.20 5.42 4.09
C PRO A 98 1.72 6.59 3.25
N TRP A 99 2.58 6.29 2.27
CA TRP A 99 3.18 7.29 1.39
C TRP A 99 2.23 7.79 0.31
N TYR A 100 1.42 6.89 -0.24
CA TYR A 100 0.54 7.20 -1.35
C TYR A 100 -0.91 7.25 -0.90
N THR A 101 -1.61 8.28 -1.38
CA THR A 101 -3.06 8.33 -1.39
C THR A 101 -3.63 7.40 -2.47
N ALA A 102 -4.89 7.01 -2.32
CA ALA A 102 -5.58 6.24 -3.34
C ALA A 102 -5.76 7.05 -4.66
N ASP A 103 -5.84 8.38 -4.57
CA ASP A 103 -5.84 9.28 -5.73
C ASP A 103 -4.50 9.26 -6.49
N GLU A 104 -3.37 9.27 -5.78
CA GLU A 104 -2.05 9.15 -6.40
C GLU A 104 -1.85 7.79 -7.05
N ALA A 105 -2.36 6.72 -6.43
CA ALA A 105 -2.35 5.38 -7.02
C ALA A 105 -3.21 5.32 -8.30
N LEU A 106 -4.37 5.98 -8.31
CA LEU A 106 -5.20 6.13 -9.50
C LEU A 106 -4.49 6.91 -10.61
N ALA A 107 -3.87 8.05 -10.27
CA ALA A 107 -3.11 8.85 -11.23
C ALA A 107 -1.95 8.06 -11.84
N PHE A 108 -1.26 7.24 -11.04
CA PHE A 108 -0.20 6.36 -11.52
C PHE A 108 -0.73 5.32 -12.51
N VAL A 109 -1.83 4.62 -12.20
CA VAL A 109 -2.42 3.63 -13.11
C VAL A 109 -2.91 4.31 -14.38
N ALA A 110 -3.66 5.41 -14.28
CA ALA A 110 -4.14 6.16 -15.43
C ALA A 110 -2.99 6.65 -16.34
N GLY A 111 -1.90 7.15 -15.75
CA GLY A 111 -0.69 7.54 -16.49
C GLY A 111 0.01 6.36 -17.16
N SER A 112 -0.05 5.17 -16.56
CA SER A 112 0.53 3.94 -17.11
C SER A 112 -0.27 3.41 -18.31
N VAL A 113 -1.61 3.55 -18.27
CA VAL A 113 -2.50 3.13 -19.36
C VAL A 113 -2.45 4.11 -20.53
N CYS A 114 -2.58 5.41 -20.26
CA CYS A 114 -2.59 6.45 -21.28
C CYS A 114 -1.18 6.79 -21.82
N GLY A 115 -0.13 6.45 -21.06
CA GLY A 115 1.28 6.66 -21.40
C GLY A 115 1.88 5.64 -22.38
N GLY A 116 1.07 4.69 -22.90
CA GLY A 116 1.44 3.62 -23.82
C GLY A 116 2.00 4.02 -25.20
N LYS A 117 2.58 5.22 -25.31
CA LYS A 117 3.44 5.63 -26.44
C LYS A 117 4.70 6.36 -26.00
N LYS A 118 5.31 6.02 -24.86
CA LYS A 118 6.75 6.25 -24.63
C LYS A 118 7.30 5.48 -23.42
N GLY A 119 7.97 4.38 -23.72
CA GLY A 119 8.99 3.81 -22.84
C GLY A 119 8.48 2.70 -21.93
N GLY A 120 8.77 1.46 -22.31
CA GLY A 120 8.81 0.35 -21.36
C GLY A 120 9.76 0.67 -20.21
N TRP A 121 9.56 -0.01 -19.08
CA TRP A 121 10.42 0.04 -17.91
C TRP A 121 11.88 -0.20 -18.31
N GLY A 122 12.61 0.89 -18.53
CA GLY A 122 13.93 0.87 -19.11
C GLY A 122 14.49 2.28 -19.23
N GLY A 123 15.27 2.68 -18.22
CA GLY A 123 16.29 3.70 -18.40
C GLY A 123 15.89 5.13 -18.04
N ARG A 124 16.63 5.65 -17.08
CA ARG A 124 16.71 7.05 -16.67
C ARG A 124 16.74 8.03 -17.85
N ARG A 125 16.08 9.18 -17.69
CA ARG A 125 16.67 10.52 -17.87
C ARG A 125 15.67 11.58 -17.40
N GLY A 126 16.00 12.23 -16.28
CA GLY A 126 15.22 13.35 -15.74
C GLY A 126 15.20 14.56 -16.69
N PRO A 127 14.23 15.47 -16.54
CA PRO A 127 14.12 16.64 -17.41
C PRO A 127 15.26 17.63 -17.13
N ARG A 128 16.06 17.88 -18.17
CA ARG A 128 17.10 18.92 -18.23
C ARG A 128 16.39 20.28 -18.30
N TRP A 129 16.36 20.97 -17.16
CA TRP A 129 15.93 22.35 -17.02
C TRP A 129 16.69 23.25 -18.01
N ALA A 130 15.93 24.05 -18.76
CA ALA A 130 16.45 25.03 -19.70
C ALA A 130 17.10 26.19 -18.93
N LYS A 131 18.34 26.55 -19.29
CA LYS A 131 18.96 27.79 -18.83
C LYS A 131 18.42 28.96 -19.67
N PRO A 132 18.02 30.09 -19.07
CA PRO A 132 17.70 31.29 -19.83
C PRO A 132 18.99 31.90 -20.41
N ALA A 133 18.98 32.17 -21.71
CA ALA A 133 20.03 32.93 -22.38
C ALA A 133 19.87 34.42 -22.03
N ARG A 134 20.92 34.99 -21.46
CA ARG A 134 21.10 36.43 -21.25
C ARG A 134 21.95 36.93 -22.42
N THR A 135 21.41 37.78 -23.28
CA THR A 135 22.19 38.51 -24.28
C THR A 135 21.97 40.00 -24.11
N SER A 136 23.08 40.69 -23.87
CA SER A 136 23.26 42.13 -23.86
C SER A 136 23.15 42.72 -25.27
N GLY A 137 22.52 43.89 -25.36
CA GLY A 137 22.55 44.81 -26.49
C GLY A 137 21.94 46.13 -26.05
#